data_AF-A0A8D8DII0-F1
#
_entry.id   AF-A0A8D8DII0-F1
#
_cell.length_a   1.000
_cell.length_b   1.000
_cell.length_c   1.000
_cell.angle_alpha   90.00
_cell.angle_beta   90.00
_cell.angle_gamma   90.00
#
_symmetry.space_group_name_H-M   'P 1'
#
loop_
_entity.id
_entity.type
_entity.pdbx_description
1 polymer ?
#
loop_
_entity_poly.entity_id
_entity_poly.type
_entity_poly.pdbx_seq_one_letter_code
_entity_poly.pdbx_strand_id
1 'polypeptide(L)'
;ENIESKADLLMEQYSRTASLFPHNVALIPVGDDFRYNKEKEMEQQYTNYKKLIDYINENRHKYKTEISFGTPIDYFNAIKERYEKFPTLKGDFFVYADIFNEGRPAY
;
A
#
# COMPACT_ATOMS: atom_id res chain seq x y z
N GLU A 1 15.35 -7.16 16.96
CA GLU A 1 16.68 -6.62 16.60
C GLU A 1 16.76 -5.97 15.21
N ASN A 2 15.81 -6.18 14.28
CA ASN A 2 15.85 -5.56 12.95
C ASN A 2 14.63 -4.66 12.63
N ILE A 3 13.80 -4.33 13.63
CA ILE A 3 12.52 -3.66 13.39
C ILE A 3 12.70 -2.27 12.78
N GLU A 4 13.69 -1.52 13.24
CA GLU A 4 14.00 -0.18 12.73
C GLU A 4 14.41 -0.22 11.25
N SER A 5 15.39 -1.05 10.90
CA SER A 5 15.86 -1.13 9.51
C SER A 5 14.79 -1.65 8.55
N LYS A 6 13.88 -2.53 9.02
CA LYS A 6 12.72 -2.97 8.23
C LYS A 6 11.66 -1.89 8.11
N ALA A 7 11.42 -1.11 9.15
CA ALA A 7 10.51 0.03 9.13
C ALA A 7 11.02 1.13 8.18
N ASP A 8 12.31 1.46 8.24
CA ASP A 8 12.95 2.43 7.35
C ASP A 8 12.79 2.03 5.87
N LEU A 9 13.08 0.76 5.54
CA LEU A 9 12.91 0.24 4.19
C LEU A 9 11.45 0.26 3.72
N LEU A 10 10.51 -0.14 4.59
CA LEU A 10 9.09 -0.15 4.26
C LEU A 10 8.57 1.27 4.02
N MET A 11 8.96 2.21 4.88
CA MET A 11 8.54 3.60 4.80
C MET A 11 9.10 4.31 3.57
N GLU A 12 10.29 3.93 3.11
CA GLU A 12 10.83 4.40 1.83
C GLU A 12 9.89 4.03 0.67
N GLN A 13 9.43 2.77 0.62
CA GLN A 13 8.52 2.31 -0.44
C GLN A 13 7.14 2.97 -0.31
N TYR A 14 6.59 3.03 0.90
CA TYR A 14 5.26 3.62 1.11
C TYR A 14 5.25 5.12 0.79
N SER A 15 6.33 5.85 1.10
CA SER A 15 6.46 7.25 0.74
C SER A 15 6.54 7.47 -0.78
N ARG A 16 7.23 6.59 -1.51
CA ARG A 16 7.26 6.61 -2.98
C ARG A 16 5.90 6.30 -3.60
N THR A 17 5.15 5.35 -3.04
CA THR A 17 3.79 5.07 -3.50
C THR A 17 2.86 6.26 -3.22
N ALA A 18 2.93 6.83 -2.01
CA ALA A 18 2.12 7.97 -1.61
C ALA A 18 2.37 9.22 -2.48
N SER A 19 3.60 9.44 -2.95
CA SER A 19 3.95 10.60 -3.77
C SER A 19 3.35 10.59 -5.18
N LEU A 20 2.79 9.46 -5.64
CA LEU A 20 2.07 9.36 -6.91
C LEU A 20 0.67 9.97 -6.86
N PHE A 21 0.18 10.29 -5.66
CA PHE A 21 -1.17 10.80 -5.46
C PHE A 21 -1.15 12.27 -5.01
N PRO A 22 -2.19 13.05 -5.37
CA PRO A 22 -2.30 14.45 -4.96
C PRO A 22 -2.77 14.64 -3.50
N HIS A 23 -2.86 13.55 -2.72
CA HIS A 23 -3.32 13.51 -1.33
C HIS A 23 -2.41 12.65 -0.47
N ASN A 24 -2.42 12.86 0.85
CA ASN A 24 -1.54 12.21 1.83
C ASN A 24 -2.10 10.88 2.38
N VAL A 25 -2.76 10.10 1.53
CA VAL A 25 -3.33 8.79 1.88
C VAL A 25 -2.87 7.77 0.86
N ALA A 26 -2.29 6.67 1.32
CA ALA A 26 -1.84 5.56 0.47
C ALA A 26 -2.61 4.28 0.82
N LEU A 27 -3.13 3.59 -0.21
CA LEU A 27 -3.64 2.23 -0.10
C LEU A 27 -2.53 1.26 -0.46
N ILE A 28 -2.16 0.38 0.47
CA ILE A 28 -1.17 -0.67 0.24
C ILE A 28 -1.87 -2.03 0.29
N PRO A 29 -2.17 -2.66 -0.85
CA PRO A 29 -2.71 -4.02 -0.87
C PRO A 29 -1.67 -5.02 -0.32
N VAL A 30 -2.11 -5.87 0.60
CA VAL A 30 -1.32 -7.00 1.09
C VAL A 30 -2.10 -8.26 0.80
N GLY A 31 -1.63 -9.03 -0.17
CA GLY A 31 -2.32 -10.20 -0.70
C GLY A 31 -1.74 -10.62 -2.03
N ASP A 32 -2.27 -11.72 -2.56
CA ASP A 32 -1.92 -12.31 -3.84
C ASP A 32 -2.93 -13.42 -4.16
N ASP A 33 -2.74 -14.14 -5.26
CA ASP A 33 -3.55 -15.30 -5.62
C ASP A 33 -3.58 -16.36 -4.51
N PHE A 34 -4.79 -16.76 -4.09
CA PHE A 34 -5.06 -17.83 -3.11
C PHE A 34 -4.31 -17.72 -1.76
N ARG A 35 -3.97 -16.51 -1.32
CA ARG A 35 -3.29 -16.27 -0.03
C ARG A 35 -4.23 -16.36 1.17
N TYR A 36 -3.62 -16.48 2.36
CA TYR A 36 -4.26 -16.55 3.66
C TYR A 36 -5.12 -17.81 3.87
N ASN A 37 -4.82 -18.86 3.11
CA ASN A 37 -5.50 -20.16 3.20
C ASN A 37 -4.90 -21.09 4.25
N LYS A 38 -3.79 -20.71 4.88
CA LYS A 38 -3.11 -21.45 5.95
C LYS A 38 -2.98 -20.57 7.18
N GLU A 39 -3.33 -21.11 8.34
CA GLU A 39 -3.23 -20.43 9.64
C GLU A 39 -1.82 -19.86 9.88
N LYS A 40 -0.78 -20.65 9.60
CA LYS A 40 0.62 -20.21 9.74
C LYS A 40 0.96 -18.99 8.88
N GLU A 41 0.41 -18.89 7.67
CA GLU A 41 0.64 -17.70 6.83
C GLU A 41 -0.02 -16.48 7.47
N MET A 42 -1.27 -16.60 7.89
CA MET A 42 -2.01 -15.53 8.55
C MET A 42 -1.29 -15.03 9.79
N GLU A 43 -0.87 -15.94 10.67
CA GLU A 43 -0.14 -15.62 11.90
C GLU A 43 1.17 -14.88 11.62
N GLN A 44 1.96 -15.36 10.66
CA GLN A 44 3.23 -14.74 10.29
C GLN A 44 3.03 -13.35 9.69
N GLN A 45 2.04 -13.17 8.82
CA GLN A 45 1.75 -11.88 8.20
C GLN A 45 1.25 -10.88 9.23
N TYR A 46 0.23 -11.25 10.01
CA TYR A 46 -0.32 -10.39 11.05
C TYR A 46 0.73 -9.98 12.08
N THR A 47 1.48 -10.94 12.62
CA THR A 47 2.45 -10.68 13.69
C THR A 47 3.59 -9.76 13.23
N ASN A 48 4.10 -9.94 12.01
CA ASN A 48 5.19 -9.11 11.51
C ASN A 48 4.71 -7.70 11.13
N TYR A 49 3.56 -7.58 10.45
CA TYR A 49 2.99 -6.27 10.15
C TYR A 49 2.61 -5.52 11.43
N LYS A 50 2.03 -6.19 12.42
CA LYS A 50 1.68 -5.56 13.70
C LYS A 50 2.90 -4.96 14.38
N LYS A 51 4.03 -5.67 14.44
CA LYS A 51 5.30 -5.13 14.96
C LYS A 51 5.78 -3.89 14.21
N LEU A 52 5.69 -3.89 12.87
CA LEU A 52 6.09 -2.76 12.04
C LEU A 52 5.18 -1.56 12.24
N ILE A 53 3.86 -1.79 12.23
CA ILE A 53 2.84 -0.78 12.47
C ILE A 53 3.05 -0.11 13.84
N ASP A 54 3.22 -0.92 14.89
CA ASP A 54 3.42 -0.41 16.24
C ASP A 54 4.70 0.43 16.33
N TYR A 55 5.82 -0.10 15.84
CA TYR A 55 7.09 0.62 15.83
C TYR A 55 7.02 1.93 15.03
N ILE A 56 6.40 1.93 13.85
CA ILE A 56 6.25 3.15 13.02
C ILE A 56 5.36 4.17 13.73
N ASN A 57 4.24 3.73 14.32
CA ASN A 57 3.30 4.60 15.02
C ASN A 57 3.88 5.19 16.32
N GLU A 58 4.69 4.44 17.06
CA GLU A 58 5.43 4.93 18.23
C GLU A 58 6.49 5.96 17.83
N ASN A 59 7.06 5.82 16.62
CA ASN A 59 8.08 6.70 16.07
C ASN A 59 7.53 7.70 15.03
N ARG A 60 6.28 8.14 15.21
CA ARG A 60 5.61 9.15 14.34
C ARG A 60 6.42 10.42 14.13
N HIS A 61 7.21 10.83 15.11
CA HIS A 61 8.09 12.00 15.01
C HIS A 61 9.18 11.84 13.93
N LYS A 62 9.67 10.60 13.72
CA LYS A 62 10.63 10.23 12.66
C LYS A 62 9.93 10.08 11.31
N TYR A 63 8.85 9.30 11.26
CA TYR A 63 8.23 8.87 9.99
C TYR A 63 7.12 9.79 9.47
N LYS A 64 6.58 10.69 10.30
CA LYS A 64 5.47 11.60 9.95
C LYS A 64 4.25 10.91 9.34
N THR A 65 4.02 9.66 9.72
CA THR A 65 3.02 8.77 9.12
C THR A 65 2.28 8.02 10.21
N GLU A 66 1.00 7.75 9.98
CA GLU A 66 0.18 6.80 10.72
C GLU A 66 -0.17 5.62 9.81
N ILE A 67 0.03 4.40 10.30
CA ILE A 67 -0.28 3.17 9.56
C ILE A 67 -1.24 2.32 10.39
N SER A 68 -2.20 1.70 9.72
CA SER A 68 -3.11 0.72 10.31
C SER A 68 -3.44 -0.35 9.29
N PHE A 69 -3.91 -1.51 9.78
CA PHE A 69 -4.74 -2.36 8.93
C PHE A 69 -6.04 -1.63 8.63
N GLY A 70 -6.57 -1.80 7.43
CA GLY A 70 -7.79 -1.16 6.99
C GLY A 70 -8.38 -1.88 5.78
N THR A 71 -9.53 -1.38 5.36
CA THR A 71 -10.30 -1.87 4.23
C THR A 71 -10.32 -0.83 3.10
N PRO A 72 -10.72 -1.20 1.88
CA PRO A 72 -10.89 -0.23 0.80
C PRO A 72 -11.86 0.92 1.15
N ILE A 73 -12.88 0.66 1.98
CA ILE A 73 -13.82 1.72 2.39
C ILE A 73 -13.16 2.75 3.31
N ASP A 74 -12.27 2.32 4.22
CA ASP A 74 -11.50 3.23 5.09
C ASP A 74 -10.63 4.19 4.26
N TYR A 75 -9.98 3.65 3.23
CA TYR A 75 -9.17 4.44 2.29
C TYR A 75 -9.99 5.49 1.55
N PHE A 76 -11.12 5.11 0.95
CA PHE A 76 -11.95 6.05 0.20
C PHE A 76 -12.61 7.10 1.10
N ASN A 77 -12.97 6.75 2.33
CA ASN A 77 -13.46 7.72 3.32
C ASN A 77 -12.36 8.73 3.68
N ALA A 78 -11.15 8.26 3.98
CA ALA A 78 -10.01 9.13 4.31
C ALA A 78 -9.62 10.07 3.17
N ILE A 79 -9.76 9.63 1.91
CA ILE A 79 -9.52 10.50 0.75
C ILE A 79 -10.60 11.57 0.63
N LYS A 80 -11.88 11.21 0.76
CA LYS A 80 -12.99 12.18 0.65
C LYS A 80 -12.89 13.32 1.65
N GLU A 81 -12.32 13.06 2.83
CA GLU A 81 -12.08 14.07 3.86
C GLU A 81 -10.91 15.02 3.53
N ARG A 82 -9.99 14.62 2.65
CA ARG A 82 -8.70 15.29 2.46
C ARG A 82 -8.47 15.82 1.04
N TYR A 83 -9.33 15.43 0.09
CA TYR A 83 -9.14 15.75 -1.31
C TYR A 83 -10.47 15.89 -2.06
N GLU A 84 -10.66 17.05 -2.69
CA GLU A 84 -11.94 17.40 -3.34
C GLU A 84 -11.84 17.47 -4.88
N LYS A 85 -10.64 17.54 -5.45
CA LYS A 85 -10.42 17.87 -6.87
C LYS A 85 -9.95 16.68 -7.69
N PHE A 86 -10.87 15.85 -8.15
CA PHE A 86 -10.55 14.72 -9.02
C PHE A 86 -10.61 15.10 -10.50
N PRO A 87 -9.66 14.63 -11.33
CA PRO A 87 -9.74 14.82 -12.78
C PRO A 87 -10.92 14.02 -13.35
N THR A 88 -11.58 14.57 -14.36
CA THR A 88 -12.56 13.84 -15.15
C THR A 88 -11.86 13.05 -16.25
N LEU A 89 -12.24 11.79 -16.44
CA LEU A 89 -11.73 10.93 -17.51
C LEU A 89 -12.91 10.38 -18.34
N LYS A 90 -12.75 10.32 -19.67
CA LYS A 90 -13.73 9.75 -20.60
C LYS A 90 -13.02 8.88 -21.63
N GLY A 91 -13.52 7.66 -21.87
CA GLY A 91 -12.93 6.68 -22.77
C GLY A 91 -13.08 5.27 -22.20
N ASP A 92 -12.27 4.35 -22.69
CA ASP A 92 -12.11 3.00 -22.13
C ASP A 92 -10.62 2.71 -21.82
N PHE A 93 -10.35 1.49 -21.38
CA PHE A 93 -8.99 0.99 -21.15
C PHE A 93 -8.71 -0.22 -22.07
N PHE A 94 -9.09 -0.14 -23.35
CA PHE A 94 -8.88 -1.21 -24.34
C PHE A 94 -7.92 -0.81 -25.49
N VAL A 95 -7.11 -1.72 -26.03
CA VAL A 95 -6.83 -3.08 -25.51
C VAL A 95 -5.65 -3.01 -24.54
N TYR A 96 -5.80 -3.62 -23.36
CA TYR A 96 -4.72 -3.73 -22.39
C TYR A 96 -3.51 -4.49 -22.96
N ALA A 97 -2.31 -3.98 -22.72
CA ALA A 97 -1.06 -4.65 -23.07
C ALA A 97 -0.03 -4.48 -21.94
N ASP A 98 0.35 -5.58 -21.32
CA ASP A 98 1.57 -5.67 -20.52
C ASP A 98 2.75 -6.20 -21.35
N ILE A 99 3.93 -6.15 -20.73
CA ILE A 99 5.16 -6.71 -21.27
C ILE A 99 5.43 -8.02 -20.53
N PHE A 100 5.25 -9.16 -21.21
CA PHE A 100 5.77 -10.44 -20.73
C PHE A 100 7.31 -10.47 -20.87
N ASN A 101 7.97 -11.38 -20.13
CA ASN A 101 9.44 -11.54 -19.99
C ASN A 101 10.29 -11.42 -21.27
N GLU A 102 9.71 -11.48 -22.46
CA GLU A 102 10.39 -11.40 -23.76
C GLU A 102 10.40 -10.00 -24.40
N GLY A 103 9.88 -8.97 -23.73
CA GLY A 103 9.93 -7.59 -24.23
C GLY A 103 9.06 -7.33 -25.45
N ARG A 104 8.14 -8.24 -25.77
CA ARG A 104 7.17 -8.10 -26.87
C ARG A 104 5.80 -7.71 -26.30
N PRO A 105 5.09 -6.78 -26.94
CA PRO A 105 3.71 -6.47 -26.56
C PRO A 105 2.83 -7.72 -26.68
N ALA A 106 1.82 -7.83 -25.84
CA ALA A 106 0.86 -8.94 -25.83
C ALA A 106 -0.16 -8.93 -27.00
N TYR A 107 0.11 -8.19 -28.09
CA TYR A 107 -0.76 -8.06 -29.26
C TYR A 107 -0.09 -8.49 -30.57
#